data_AF-A0A103PVX7-F1
#
_entry.id   AF-A0A103PVX7-F1
#
_cell.length_a   1.000
_cell.length_b   1.000
_cell.length_c   1.000
_cell.angle_alpha   90.00
_cell.angle_beta   90.00
_cell.angle_gamma   90.00
#
_symmetry.space_group_name_H-M   'P 1'
#
loop_
_entity.id
_entity.type
_entity.pdbx_description
1 polymer ?
#
loop_
_entity_poly.entity_id
_entity_poly.type
_entity_poly.pdbx_seq_one_letter_code
_entity_poly.pdbx_strand_id
1 'polypeptide(L)'
;MSRNTKEFESFGVRYRIRQMAAYDAFRFVMMDEQPDPIEVLQVAAAEVKVDGCWVALDAAEPINAYVRDTKGILQPRTVLSGLISVISDFNWGFLKDRKQAKVPSYLRSDSQVRGVDGVSPIMSAIMAADKANLRELQEFYSLHDAFQIFDVLFSDQLNKAQASYDAAQAMKAKR
;
A
#
# COMPACT_ATOMS: atom_id res chain seq x y z
N MET A 1 2.51 -9.32 12.59
CA MET A 1 1.42 -8.31 12.68
C MET A 1 0.26 -8.82 11.83
N SER A 2 -0.98 -8.66 12.27
CA SER A 2 -2.17 -9.13 11.53
C SER A 2 -2.82 -7.98 10.77
N ARG A 3 -3.23 -8.23 9.52
CA ARG A 3 -3.98 -7.27 8.71
C ARG A 3 -5.27 -6.85 9.41
N ASN A 4 -5.55 -5.55 9.42
CA ASN A 4 -6.68 -5.00 10.15
C ASN A 4 -8.00 -5.10 9.38
N THR A 5 -9.11 -5.08 10.10
CA THR A 5 -10.45 -4.96 9.53
C THR A 5 -11.06 -3.64 9.98
N LYS A 6 -11.72 -2.94 9.04
CA LYS A 6 -12.41 -1.68 9.29
C LYS A 6 -13.88 -1.85 8.96
N GLU A 7 -14.73 -1.58 9.95
CA GLU A 7 -16.16 -1.39 9.75
C GLU A 7 -16.46 0.11 9.70
N PHE A 8 -17.34 0.51 8.80
CA PHE A 8 -17.76 1.91 8.68
C PHE A 8 -19.15 2.01 8.08
N GLU A 9 -19.80 3.14 8.30
CA GLU A 9 -21.06 3.48 7.66
C GLU A 9 -20.83 4.57 6.63
N SER A 10 -21.39 4.38 5.44
CA SER A 10 -21.33 5.38 4.37
C SER A 10 -22.58 5.26 3.51
N PHE A 11 -23.11 6.39 3.03
CA PHE A 11 -24.30 6.41 2.17
C PHE A 11 -25.52 5.70 2.77
N GLY A 12 -25.59 5.68 4.11
CA GLY A 12 -26.62 4.98 4.89
C GLY A 12 -26.55 3.45 4.84
N VAL A 13 -25.42 2.91 4.43
CA VAL A 13 -25.13 1.47 4.37
C VAL A 13 -23.89 1.17 5.20
N ARG A 14 -23.89 0.04 5.91
CA ARG A 14 -22.74 -0.40 6.72
C ARG A 14 -21.87 -1.37 5.93
N TYR A 15 -20.58 -1.08 5.90
CA TYR A 15 -19.56 -1.83 5.18
C TYR A 15 -18.50 -2.38 6.13
N ARG A 16 -17.83 -3.44 5.68
CA ARG A 16 -16.64 -4.01 6.30
C ARG A 16 -15.60 -4.26 5.22
N ILE A 17 -14.36 -3.87 5.50
CA ILE A 17 -13.22 -4.07 4.59
C ILE A 17 -12.03 -4.62 5.37
N ARG A 18 -11.18 -5.39 4.71
CA ARG A 18 -9.90 -5.86 5.25
C ARG A 18 -8.75 -5.12 4.59
N GLN A 19 -7.70 -4.91 5.36
CA GLN A 19 -6.47 -4.34 4.86
C GLN A 19 -5.84 -5.33 3.85
N MET A 20 -5.43 -4.80 2.71
CA MET A 20 -4.82 -5.56 1.63
C MET A 20 -3.43 -6.06 2.04
N ALA A 21 -3.01 -7.16 1.42
CA ALA A 21 -1.62 -7.59 1.52
C ALA A 21 -0.72 -6.57 0.80
N ALA A 22 0.54 -6.46 1.24
CA ALA A 22 1.51 -5.55 0.68
C ALA A 22 1.67 -5.79 -0.83
N TYR A 23 1.76 -7.06 -1.25
CA TYR A 23 1.86 -7.45 -2.65
C TYR A 23 0.74 -6.85 -3.51
N ASP A 24 -0.52 -7.03 -3.10
CA ASP A 24 -1.65 -6.53 -3.87
C ASP A 24 -1.76 -4.99 -3.82
N ALA A 25 -1.52 -4.41 -2.65
CA ALA A 25 -1.53 -2.96 -2.50
C ALA A 25 -0.44 -2.28 -3.35
N PHE A 26 0.74 -2.90 -3.50
CA PHE A 26 1.78 -2.39 -4.38
C PHE A 26 1.35 -2.41 -5.85
N ARG A 27 0.56 -3.41 -6.29
CA ARG A 27 0.02 -3.42 -7.65
C ARG A 27 -0.83 -2.17 -7.90
N PHE A 28 -1.74 -1.83 -6.99
CA PHE A 28 -2.60 -0.65 -7.15
C PHE A 28 -1.88 0.68 -7.03
N VAL A 29 -0.85 0.78 -6.19
CA VAL A 29 -0.09 2.03 -6.00
C VAL A 29 0.90 2.29 -7.14
N MET A 30 1.40 1.23 -7.79
CA MET A 30 2.40 1.34 -8.87
C MET A 30 1.79 1.33 -10.27
N MET A 31 0.47 1.13 -10.39
CA MET A 31 -0.23 1.20 -11.67
C MET A 31 -0.41 2.66 -12.11
N ASP A 32 -0.07 2.94 -13.37
CA ASP A 32 -0.36 4.23 -14.01
C ASP A 32 -1.85 4.35 -14.40
N GLU A 33 -2.56 3.21 -14.48
CA GLU A 33 -3.98 3.14 -14.81
C GLU A 33 -4.86 3.03 -13.56
N GLN A 34 -6.08 3.55 -13.67
CA GLN A 34 -7.07 3.45 -12.60
C GLN A 34 -7.57 1.99 -12.49
N PRO A 35 -7.46 1.35 -11.32
CA PRO A 35 -7.82 -0.06 -11.18
C PRO A 35 -9.33 -0.28 -11.30
N ASP A 36 -9.71 -1.47 -11.77
CA ASP A 36 -11.10 -1.90 -11.82
C ASP A 36 -11.70 -1.88 -10.39
N PRO A 37 -12.80 -1.15 -10.15
CA PRO A 37 -13.47 -1.12 -8.86
C PRO A 37 -13.80 -2.51 -8.30
N ILE A 38 -14.14 -3.49 -9.15
CA ILE A 38 -14.45 -4.85 -8.70
C ILE A 38 -13.21 -5.52 -8.14
N GLU A 39 -12.06 -5.39 -8.82
CA GLU A 39 -10.79 -5.96 -8.35
C GLU A 39 -10.39 -5.35 -6.99
N VAL A 40 -10.53 -4.03 -6.83
CA VAL A 40 -10.23 -3.34 -5.57
C VAL A 40 -11.12 -3.86 -4.42
N LEU A 41 -12.41 -4.03 -4.67
CA LEU A 41 -13.36 -4.55 -3.67
C LEU A 41 -13.04 -6.01 -3.30
N GLN A 42 -12.72 -6.85 -4.29
CA GLN A 42 -12.34 -8.25 -4.08
C GLN A 42 -11.08 -8.37 -3.22
N VAL A 43 -10.00 -7.66 -3.58
CA VAL A 43 -8.73 -7.72 -2.85
C VAL A 43 -8.86 -7.17 -1.44
N ALA A 44 -9.70 -6.14 -1.24
CA ALA A 44 -10.03 -5.61 0.08
C ALA A 44 -10.99 -6.51 0.88
N ALA A 45 -11.46 -7.63 0.33
CA ALA A 45 -12.52 -8.47 0.89
C ALA A 45 -13.71 -7.62 1.38
N ALA A 46 -14.16 -6.70 0.55
CA ALA A 46 -15.20 -5.75 0.89
C ALA A 46 -16.56 -6.46 1.03
N GLU A 47 -17.26 -6.15 2.11
CA GLU A 47 -18.57 -6.71 2.43
C GLU A 47 -19.53 -5.60 2.82
N VAL A 48 -20.81 -5.85 2.56
CA VAL A 48 -21.93 -4.97 2.91
C VAL A 48 -22.88 -5.68 3.86
N LYS A 49 -23.43 -4.96 4.84
CA LYS A 49 -24.39 -5.52 5.79
C LYS A 49 -25.81 -5.40 5.25
N VAL A 50 -26.45 -6.54 4.98
CA VAL A 50 -27.82 -6.66 4.45
C VAL A 50 -28.59 -7.62 5.35
N ASP A 51 -29.71 -7.16 5.92
CA ASP A 51 -30.60 -7.95 6.78
C ASP A 51 -29.89 -8.72 7.90
N GLY A 52 -28.84 -8.11 8.47
CA GLY A 52 -28.04 -8.69 9.55
C GLY A 52 -26.87 -9.57 9.08
N CYS A 53 -26.82 -9.92 7.80
CA CYS A 53 -25.77 -10.74 7.19
C CYS A 53 -24.73 -9.88 6.45
N TRP A 54 -23.49 -10.38 6.35
CA TRP A 54 -22.45 -9.78 5.52
C TRP A 54 -22.45 -10.44 4.15
N VAL A 55 -22.59 -9.61 3.11
CA VAL A 55 -22.60 -10.03 1.70
C VAL A 55 -21.33 -9.51 1.04
N ALA A 56 -20.61 -10.39 0.35
CA ALA A 56 -19.39 -10.01 -0.37
C ALA A 56 -19.71 -9.09 -1.56
N LEU A 57 -18.85 -8.10 -1.79
CA LEU A 57 -18.90 -7.18 -2.93
C LEU A 57 -17.86 -7.61 -3.99
N ASP A 58 -17.86 -8.90 -4.33
CA ASP A 58 -16.89 -9.52 -5.23
C ASP A 58 -17.40 -9.67 -6.68
N ALA A 59 -18.63 -9.26 -6.95
CA ALA A 59 -19.23 -9.36 -8.28
C ALA A 59 -20.14 -8.17 -8.58
N ALA A 60 -20.42 -7.95 -9.87
CA ALA A 60 -21.27 -6.85 -10.33
C ALA A 60 -22.69 -6.92 -9.74
N GLU A 61 -23.24 -8.13 -9.53
CA GLU A 61 -24.58 -8.33 -8.99
C GLU A 61 -24.75 -7.76 -7.57
N PRO A 62 -23.98 -8.18 -6.54
CA PRO A 62 -24.09 -7.60 -5.20
C PRO A 62 -23.70 -6.12 -5.17
N ILE A 63 -22.76 -5.69 -6.01
CA ILE A 63 -22.39 -4.27 -6.11
C ILE A 63 -23.58 -3.43 -6.59
N ASN A 64 -24.21 -3.83 -7.70
CA ASN A 64 -25.35 -3.10 -8.26
C ASN A 64 -26.57 -3.11 -7.34
N ALA A 65 -26.74 -4.17 -6.55
CA ALA A 65 -27.85 -4.29 -5.60
C ALA A 65 -27.67 -3.44 -4.33
N TYR A 66 -26.45 -3.39 -3.78
CA TYR A 66 -26.22 -2.93 -2.42
C TYR A 66 -25.31 -1.70 -2.29
N VAL A 67 -24.49 -1.38 -3.31
CA VAL A 67 -23.67 -0.16 -3.32
C VAL A 67 -24.52 1.00 -3.85
N ARG A 68 -25.31 1.59 -2.97
CA ARG A 68 -26.26 2.66 -3.27
C ARG A 68 -26.40 3.65 -2.13
N ASP A 69 -26.89 4.83 -2.44
CA ASP A 69 -27.28 5.83 -1.44
C ASP A 69 -28.71 5.57 -0.99
N THR A 70 -28.91 5.29 0.30
CA THR A 70 -30.25 5.02 0.84
C THR A 70 -31.17 6.24 0.79
N LYS A 71 -30.61 7.45 0.68
CA LYS A 71 -31.39 8.69 0.48
C LYS A 71 -31.72 8.97 -0.98
N GLY A 72 -31.11 8.23 -1.92
CA GLY A 72 -31.32 8.40 -3.37
C GLY A 72 -30.83 9.73 -3.95
N ILE A 73 -29.95 10.44 -3.25
CA ILE A 73 -29.40 11.74 -3.67
C ILE A 73 -28.23 11.52 -4.63
N LEU A 74 -27.36 10.55 -4.33
CA LEU A 74 -26.16 10.29 -5.10
C LEU A 74 -26.39 9.20 -6.16
N GLN A 75 -25.76 9.38 -7.32
CA GLN A 75 -25.75 8.36 -8.37
C GLN A 75 -24.93 7.15 -7.94
N PRO A 76 -25.30 5.91 -8.36
CA PRO A 76 -24.59 4.68 -7.95
C PRO A 76 -23.08 4.71 -8.24
N ARG A 77 -22.67 5.30 -9.37
CA ARG A 77 -21.25 5.46 -9.70
C ARG A 77 -20.51 6.33 -8.68
N THR A 78 -21.13 7.39 -8.19
CA THR A 78 -20.55 8.27 -7.16
C THR A 78 -20.39 7.54 -5.83
N VAL A 79 -21.38 6.72 -5.47
CA VAL A 79 -21.34 5.89 -4.26
C VAL A 79 -20.19 4.88 -4.35
N LEU A 80 -20.09 4.18 -5.49
CA LEU A 80 -19.00 3.23 -5.73
C LEU A 80 -17.63 3.92 -5.67
N SER A 81 -17.44 5.03 -6.37
CA SER A 81 -16.19 5.80 -6.31
C SER A 81 -15.86 6.26 -4.89
N GLY A 82 -16.86 6.67 -4.12
CA GLY A 82 -16.69 7.03 -2.70
C GLY A 82 -16.23 5.85 -1.86
N LEU A 83 -16.83 4.67 -2.05
CA LEU A 83 -16.43 3.43 -1.38
C LEU A 83 -14.99 3.05 -1.72
N ILE A 84 -14.62 3.10 -3.00
CA ILE A 84 -13.25 2.85 -3.47
C ILE A 84 -12.26 3.85 -2.87
N SER A 85 -12.65 5.11 -2.73
CA SER A 85 -11.83 6.14 -2.08
C SER A 85 -11.56 5.80 -0.61
N VAL A 86 -12.57 5.35 0.13
CA VAL A 86 -12.41 4.92 1.54
C VAL A 86 -11.48 3.70 1.66
N ILE A 87 -11.60 2.74 0.74
CA ILE A 87 -10.71 1.56 0.70
C ILE A 87 -9.27 1.97 0.39
N SER A 88 -9.09 2.83 -0.61
CA SER A 88 -7.79 3.37 -1.00
C SER A 88 -7.11 4.09 0.17
N ASP A 89 -7.87 4.96 0.84
CA ASP A 89 -7.36 5.73 1.97
C ASP A 89 -6.98 4.83 3.16
N PHE A 90 -7.77 3.78 3.43
CA PHE A 90 -7.46 2.81 4.47
C PHE A 90 -6.18 2.01 4.19
N ASN A 91 -5.88 1.70 2.93
CA ASN A 91 -4.76 0.84 2.57
C ASN A 91 -3.46 1.61 2.27
N TRP A 92 -3.55 2.79 1.65
CA TRP A 92 -2.40 3.58 1.23
C TRP A 92 -2.59 5.10 1.41
N GLY A 93 -3.60 5.54 2.15
CA GLY A 93 -3.78 6.96 2.50
C GLY A 93 -2.59 7.56 3.24
N PHE A 94 -1.86 6.75 4.03
CA PHE A 94 -0.65 7.17 4.74
C PHE A 94 0.47 7.68 3.83
N LEU A 95 0.45 7.34 2.53
CA LEU A 95 1.45 7.83 1.57
C LEU A 95 1.33 9.34 1.35
N LYS A 96 0.15 9.93 1.56
CA LYS A 96 -0.07 11.38 1.40
C LYS A 96 0.75 12.20 2.41
N ASP A 97 0.90 11.68 3.62
CA ASP A 97 1.60 12.36 4.72
C ASP A 97 3.06 11.91 4.86
N ARG A 98 3.49 10.92 4.08
CA ARG A 98 4.82 10.33 4.19
C ARG A 98 5.89 11.28 3.62
N LYS A 99 6.78 11.74 4.50
CA LYS A 99 7.97 12.52 4.10
C LYS A 99 9.00 11.58 3.48
N GLN A 100 9.28 11.74 2.18
CA GLN A 100 10.40 11.04 1.55
C GLN A 100 11.71 11.52 2.19
N ALA A 101 12.49 10.58 2.73
CA ALA A 101 13.82 10.84 3.23
C ALA A 101 14.73 11.27 2.07
N LYS A 102 15.28 12.49 2.14
CA LYS A 102 16.16 13.04 1.10
C LYS A 102 17.55 12.42 1.22
N VAL A 103 18.00 11.75 0.15
CA VAL A 103 19.41 11.32 0.04
C VAL A 103 20.30 12.55 -0.21
N PRO A 104 21.29 12.82 0.66
CA PRO A 104 22.26 13.88 0.44
C PRO A 104 22.99 13.70 -0.90
N SER A 105 23.22 14.78 -1.63
CA SER A 105 23.80 14.73 -2.99
C SER A 105 25.16 14.04 -3.04
N TYR A 106 25.98 14.20 -2.00
CA TYR A 106 27.32 13.60 -1.91
C TYR A 106 27.30 12.08 -1.65
N LEU A 107 26.16 11.49 -1.29
CA LEU A 107 25.96 10.04 -1.15
C LEU A 107 25.24 9.42 -2.35
N ARG A 108 24.78 10.22 -3.31
CA ARG A 108 24.13 9.68 -4.51
C ARG A 108 25.19 9.04 -5.40
N SER A 109 25.12 7.74 -5.58
CA SER A 109 25.81 7.06 -6.67
C SER A 109 24.97 7.18 -7.95
N ASP A 110 25.60 7.36 -9.11
CA ASP A 110 24.96 7.35 -10.44
C ASP A 110 24.40 5.96 -10.85
N SER A 111 24.22 5.05 -9.90
CA SER A 111 23.71 3.71 -10.15
C SER A 111 22.20 3.78 -10.41
N GLN A 112 21.81 3.52 -11.67
CA GLN A 112 20.42 3.26 -12.01
C GLN A 112 19.90 2.06 -11.22
N VAL A 113 18.86 2.26 -10.41
CA VAL A 113 18.15 1.17 -9.73
C VAL A 113 17.51 0.30 -10.82
N ARG A 114 18.06 -0.90 -11.02
CA ARG A 114 17.42 -1.90 -11.89
C ARG A 114 16.16 -2.39 -11.20
N GLY A 115 15.00 -1.97 -11.69
CA GLY A 115 13.74 -2.59 -11.34
C GLY A 115 13.74 -4.06 -11.79
N VAL A 116 13.13 -4.93 -10.99
CA VAL A 116 12.78 -6.28 -11.43
C VAL A 116 11.34 -6.19 -11.92
N ASP A 117 11.06 -6.69 -13.13
CA ASP A 117 9.72 -6.62 -13.72
C ASP A 117 8.67 -7.23 -12.77
N GLY A 118 7.59 -6.49 -12.54
CA GLY A 118 6.45 -6.95 -11.74
C GLY A 118 6.62 -6.90 -10.22
N VAL A 119 7.78 -6.46 -9.69
CA VAL A 119 8.00 -6.32 -8.24
C VAL A 119 8.45 -4.91 -7.90
N SER A 120 7.74 -4.26 -6.99
CA SER A 120 8.11 -2.93 -6.49
C SER A 120 9.56 -2.92 -5.99
N PRO A 121 10.38 -1.88 -6.31
CA PRO A 121 11.74 -1.76 -5.80
C PRO A 121 11.84 -1.90 -4.27
N ILE A 122 10.79 -1.50 -3.55
CA ILE A 122 10.70 -1.63 -2.10
C ILE A 122 10.60 -3.10 -1.69
N MET A 123 9.74 -3.89 -2.33
CA MET A 123 9.64 -5.32 -2.07
C MET A 123 10.95 -6.04 -2.38
N SER A 124 11.57 -5.71 -3.52
CA SER A 124 12.87 -6.25 -3.90
C SER A 124 13.95 -5.94 -2.86
N ALA A 125 13.99 -4.72 -2.33
CA ALA A 125 14.93 -4.33 -1.29
C ALA A 125 14.69 -5.07 0.04
N ILE A 126 13.43 -5.24 0.44
CA ILE A 126 13.05 -5.99 1.65
C ILE A 126 13.47 -7.46 1.53
N MET A 127 13.20 -8.09 0.39
CA MET A 127 13.56 -9.47 0.12
C MET A 127 15.08 -9.67 0.02
N ALA A 128 15.79 -8.76 -0.66
CA ALA A 128 17.25 -8.82 -0.78
C ALA A 128 17.97 -8.64 0.57
N ALA A 129 17.33 -7.95 1.53
CA ALA A 129 17.84 -7.77 2.88
C ALA A 129 17.36 -8.85 3.88
N ASP A 130 16.69 -9.90 3.38
CA ASP A 130 16.16 -11.02 4.17
C ASP A 130 15.28 -10.57 5.35
N LYS A 131 14.51 -9.48 5.14
CA LYS A 131 13.58 -8.94 6.17
C LYS A 131 12.17 -9.48 6.06
N ALA A 132 11.77 -9.88 4.86
CA ALA A 132 10.56 -10.62 4.60
C ALA A 132 10.71 -11.40 3.29
N ASN A 133 10.07 -12.55 3.21
CA ASN A 133 9.96 -13.30 1.97
C ASN A 133 8.66 -12.94 1.21
N LEU A 134 8.55 -13.40 -0.05
CA LEU A 134 7.40 -13.10 -0.90
C LEU A 134 6.08 -13.57 -0.29
N ARG A 135 6.07 -14.76 0.32
CA ARG A 135 4.88 -15.33 0.97
C ARG A 135 4.40 -14.44 2.11
N GLU A 136 5.30 -13.92 2.92
CA GLU A 136 4.93 -13.02 4.00
C GLU A 136 4.35 -11.70 3.51
N LEU A 137 4.87 -11.16 2.40
CA LEU A 137 4.35 -9.95 1.76
C LEU A 137 2.99 -10.18 1.07
N GLN A 138 2.65 -11.42 0.73
CA GLN A 138 1.36 -11.82 0.18
C GLN A 138 0.32 -12.15 1.27
N GLU A 139 0.74 -12.65 2.43
CA GLU A 139 -0.20 -13.17 3.45
C GLU A 139 -0.36 -12.23 4.66
N PHE A 140 0.75 -11.68 5.17
CA PHE A 140 0.81 -11.11 6.51
C PHE A 140 1.03 -9.60 6.54
N TYR A 141 1.95 -9.08 5.72
CA TYR A 141 2.29 -7.66 5.76
C TYR A 141 1.29 -6.83 4.99
N SER A 142 0.89 -5.70 5.57
CA SER A 142 0.22 -4.63 4.85
C SER A 142 1.24 -3.76 4.11
N LEU A 143 0.76 -2.89 3.21
CA LEU A 143 1.62 -1.91 2.55
C LEU A 143 2.37 -1.03 3.56
N HIS A 144 1.68 -0.58 4.60
CA HIS A 144 2.27 0.25 5.65
C HIS A 144 3.42 -0.47 6.36
N ASP A 145 3.25 -1.75 6.70
CA ASP A 145 4.31 -2.55 7.33
C ASP A 145 5.52 -2.69 6.41
N ALA A 146 5.30 -2.93 5.11
CA ALA A 146 6.38 -3.00 4.13
C ALA A 146 7.17 -1.68 4.06
N PHE A 147 6.48 -0.54 4.09
CA PHE A 147 7.14 0.76 4.12
C PHE A 147 7.91 1.02 5.43
N GLN A 148 7.40 0.56 6.57
CA GLN A 148 8.13 0.66 7.84
C GLN A 148 9.41 -0.17 7.82
N ILE A 149 9.35 -1.41 7.31
CA ILE A 149 10.55 -2.26 7.15
C ILE A 149 11.55 -1.57 6.22
N PHE A 150 11.07 -1.03 5.11
CA PHE A 150 11.91 -0.32 4.15
C PHE A 150 12.56 0.93 4.74
N ASP A 151 11.85 1.71 5.56
CA ASP A 151 12.39 2.92 6.19
C ASP A 151 13.56 2.59 7.14
N VAL A 152 13.46 1.49 7.88
CA VAL A 152 14.56 1.00 8.73
C VAL A 152 15.75 0.58 7.86
N LEU A 153 15.51 -0.21 6.81
CA LEU A 153 16.57 -0.64 5.88
C LEU A 153 17.27 0.55 5.21
N PHE A 154 16.49 1.54 4.79
CA PHE A 154 16.99 2.72 4.11
C PHE A 154 17.83 3.59 5.05
N SER A 155 17.40 3.76 6.29
CA SER A 155 18.18 4.48 7.31
C SER A 155 19.52 3.79 7.59
N ASP A 156 19.52 2.47 7.73
CA ASP A 156 20.74 1.69 7.93
C ASP A 156 21.72 1.81 6.74
N GLN A 157 21.20 1.77 5.50
CA GLN A 157 22.01 1.96 4.31
C GLN A 157 22.61 3.37 4.21
N LEU A 158 21.83 4.41 4.54
CA LEU A 158 22.32 5.78 4.59
C LEU A 158 23.42 5.95 5.65
N ASN A 159 23.24 5.39 6.84
CA ASN A 159 24.23 5.47 7.91
C ASN A 159 25.54 4.77 7.52
N LYS A 160 25.46 3.60 6.85
CA LYS A 160 26.64 2.90 6.32
C LYS A 160 27.34 3.69 5.23
N ALA A 161 26.59 4.30 4.30
CA ALA A 161 27.14 5.13 3.24
C ALA A 161 27.85 6.37 3.83
N GLN A 162 27.25 7.00 4.84
CA GLN A 162 27.87 8.13 5.55
C GLN A 162 29.19 7.73 6.22
N ALA A 163 29.19 6.64 6.98
CA ALA A 163 30.39 6.16 7.65
C ALA A 163 31.51 5.81 6.65
N SER A 164 31.16 5.22 5.51
CA SER A 164 32.12 4.92 4.44
C SER A 164 32.68 6.18 3.79
N TYR A 165 31.85 7.21 3.59
CA TYR A 165 32.29 8.50 3.06
C TYR A 165 33.27 9.19 4.02
N ASP A 166 32.92 9.25 5.31
CA ASP A 166 33.75 9.88 6.34
C ASP A 166 35.10 9.18 6.48
N ALA A 167 35.12 7.84 6.43
CA ALA A 167 36.35 7.05 6.43
C ALA A 167 37.22 7.32 5.19
N ALA A 168 36.61 7.43 4.00
CA ALA A 168 37.33 7.74 2.77
C ALA A 168 37.93 9.15 2.78
N GLN A 169 37.21 10.13 3.32
CA GLN A 169 37.73 11.50 3.48
C GLN A 169 38.86 11.56 4.50
N ALA A 170 38.73 10.88 5.65
CA ALA A 170 39.79 10.81 6.65
C ALA A 170 41.07 10.15 6.12
N MET A 171 40.96 9.13 5.25
CA MET A 171 42.11 8.52 4.58
C MET A 171 42.77 9.45 3.55
N LYS A 172 41.99 10.24 2.82
CA LYS A 172 42.51 11.25 1.89
C LYS A 172 43.22 12.39 2.62
N ALA A 173 42.70 12.82 3.77
CA ALA A 173 43.31 13.89 4.57
C ALA A 173 44.62 13.48 5.29
N LYS A 174 44.90 12.17 5.41
CA LYS A 174 46.13 11.62 6.00
C LYS A 174 47.24 11.30 4.97
N ARG A 175 46.97 11.47 3.68
CA ARG A 175 47.94 11.35 2.59
C ARG A 175 48.43 12.73 2.16
#